data_AF-A0A7V3LLL0-F1
#
_entry.id   AF-A0A7V3LLL0-F1
#
_cell.length_a   1.000
_cell.length_b   1.000
_cell.length_c   1.000
_cell.angle_alpha   90.00
_cell.angle_beta   90.00
_cell.angle_gamma   90.00
#
_symmetry.space_group_name_H-M   'P 1'
#
loop_
_entity.id
_entity.type
_entity.pdbx_description
1 polymer ?
#
loop_
_entity_poly.entity_id
_entity_poly.type
_entity_poly.pdbx_seq_one_letter_code
_entity_poly.pdbx_strand_id
1 'polypeptide(L)'
;MGKKIKQFFEGQEQLPFRGRPSGMWSFAHPWERRSIAVLSGLLLLLSLVYVYSVMTSVMHVAAREEFSIEATRLSAEVARLEAEYLSRTQFITESYAKDHGFVALSGRTFVEKVESLSVNSR
;
A
#
# COMPACT_ATOMS: atom_id res chain seq x y z
N MET A 1 -72.60 4.38 25.70
CA MET A 1 -72.16 5.64 25.05
C MET A 1 -71.06 5.44 23.98
N GLY A 2 -70.84 4.22 23.44
CA GLY A 2 -69.69 3.91 22.58
C GLY A 2 -69.98 3.53 21.12
N LYS A 3 -71.24 3.54 20.66
CA LYS A 3 -71.58 3.17 19.27
C LYS A 3 -71.47 4.34 18.27
N LYS A 4 -71.67 5.58 18.70
CA LYS A 4 -71.61 6.75 17.79
C LYS A 4 -70.18 7.11 17.36
N ILE A 5 -69.16 6.84 18.19
CA ILE A 5 -67.76 7.19 17.87
C ILE A 5 -67.19 6.31 16.75
N LYS A 6 -67.63 5.05 16.61
CA LYS A 6 -67.19 4.16 15.52
C LYS A 6 -67.70 4.60 14.15
N GLN A 7 -68.95 5.07 14.07
CA GLN A 7 -69.53 5.55 12.81
C GLN A 7 -68.87 6.84 12.28
N PHE A 8 -68.37 7.71 13.17
CA PHE A 8 -67.60 8.88 12.76
C PHE A 8 -66.21 8.51 12.18
N PHE A 9 -65.62 7.39 12.60
CA PHE A 9 -64.35 6.91 12.07
C PHE A 9 -64.52 6.17 10.72
N GLU A 10 -65.57 5.35 10.57
CA GLU A 10 -65.86 4.66 9.30
C GLU A 10 -66.27 5.62 8.17
N GLY A 11 -66.91 6.75 8.49
CA GLY A 11 -67.24 7.80 7.50
C GLY A 11 -66.04 8.65 7.03
N GLN A 12 -64.90 8.58 7.73
CA GLN A 12 -63.70 9.37 7.39
C GLN A 12 -62.69 8.63 6.51
N GLU A 13 -62.90 7.36 6.20
CA GLU A 13 -62.05 6.61 5.26
C GLU A 13 -62.34 6.96 3.78
N GLN A 14 -63.38 7.72 3.48
CA GLN A 14 -63.80 8.06 2.10
C GLN A 14 -63.42 9.48 1.63
N LEU A 15 -62.49 10.16 2.29
CA LEU A 15 -62.03 11.47 1.80
C LEU A 15 -60.91 11.30 0.76
N PRO A 16 -61.08 11.74 -0.50
CA PRO A 16 -60.12 11.52 -1.59
C PRO A 16 -58.84 12.38 -1.49
N PHE A 17 -58.65 13.10 -0.38
CA PHE A 17 -57.55 14.06 -0.21
C PHE A 17 -56.52 13.67 0.85
N ARG A 18 -56.64 12.48 1.48
CA ARG A 18 -55.67 12.06 2.49
C ARG A 18 -54.43 11.43 1.86
N GLY A 19 -53.50 12.31 1.49
CA GLY A 19 -52.07 12.03 1.50
C GLY A 19 -51.57 11.00 0.48
N ARG A 20 -51.65 11.32 -0.82
CA ARG A 20 -50.59 10.84 -1.71
C ARG A 20 -49.31 11.49 -1.22
N PRO A 21 -48.26 10.77 -0.83
CA PRO A 21 -46.96 11.40 -0.63
C PRO A 21 -46.57 11.98 -1.99
N SER A 22 -46.78 13.28 -2.16
CA SER A 22 -46.33 14.05 -3.32
C SER A 22 -44.82 14.25 -3.21
N GLY A 23 -44.10 13.14 -3.09
CA GLY A 23 -42.69 13.13 -3.43
C GLY A 23 -42.63 13.31 -4.94
N MET A 24 -41.81 14.26 -5.38
CA MET A 24 -41.42 14.48 -6.77
C MET A 24 -40.98 13.19 -7.51
N TRP A 25 -40.75 12.12 -6.74
CA TRP A 25 -40.32 10.77 -7.11
C TRP A 25 -41.45 9.80 -7.47
N SER A 26 -42.72 10.21 -7.38
CA SER A 26 -43.87 9.31 -7.61
C SER A 26 -44.21 9.11 -9.10
N PHE A 27 -43.67 9.94 -10.00
CA PHE A 27 -43.88 9.83 -11.46
C PHE A 27 -42.66 9.33 -12.23
N ALA A 28 -41.58 8.98 -11.53
CA ALA A 28 -40.36 8.51 -12.19
C ALA A 28 -40.56 7.09 -12.76
N HIS A 29 -40.28 6.93 -14.05
CA HIS A 29 -40.35 5.64 -14.74
C HIS A 29 -39.42 4.64 -14.00
N PRO A 30 -39.75 3.33 -13.90
CA PRO A 30 -38.91 2.36 -13.17
C PRO A 30 -37.45 2.33 -13.63
N TRP A 31 -37.19 2.77 -14.87
CA TRP A 31 -35.85 2.94 -15.43
C TRP A 31 -35.09 4.12 -14.82
N GLU A 32 -35.73 5.27 -14.60
CA GLU A 32 -35.10 6.45 -14.01
C GLU A 32 -34.65 6.16 -12.57
N ARG A 33 -35.46 5.45 -11.80
CA ARG A 33 -35.10 5.02 -10.43
C ARG A 33 -33.87 4.13 -10.41
N ARG A 34 -33.75 3.19 -11.36
CA ARG A 34 -32.57 2.32 -11.48
C ARG A 34 -31.33 3.12 -11.86
N SER A 35 -31.43 4.03 -12.82
CA SER A 35 -30.31 4.89 -13.24
C SER A 35 -29.81 5.76 -12.10
N ILE A 36 -30.70 6.37 -11.31
CA ILE A 36 -30.31 7.19 -10.14
C ILE A 36 -29.65 6.35 -9.06
N ALA A 37 -30.17 5.15 -8.79
CA ALA A 37 -29.58 4.24 -7.81
C ALA A 37 -28.17 3.78 -8.23
N VAL A 38 -27.98 3.46 -9.51
CA VAL A 38 -26.67 3.08 -10.07
C VAL A 38 -25.70 4.24 -10.02
N LEU A 39 -26.12 5.45 -10.44
CA LEU A 39 -25.31 6.66 -10.37
C LEU A 39 -24.88 6.98 -8.94
N SER A 40 -25.81 6.90 -7.99
CA SER A 40 -25.52 7.13 -6.57
C SER A 40 -24.53 6.10 -6.03
N GLY A 41 -24.71 4.82 -6.35
CA GLY A 41 -23.78 3.75 -5.96
C GLY A 41 -22.39 3.94 -6.56
N LEU A 42 -22.31 4.30 -7.84
CA LEU A 42 -21.05 4.60 -8.53
C LEU A 42 -20.34 5.78 -7.87
N LEU A 43 -21.06 6.84 -7.53
CA LEU A 43 -20.50 8.04 -6.92
C LEU A 43 -19.94 7.74 -5.52
N LEU A 44 -20.66 6.93 -4.73
CA LEU A 44 -20.16 6.46 -3.43
C LEU A 44 -18.91 5.59 -3.58
N LEU A 45 -18.91 4.64 -4.52
CA LEU A 45 -17.75 3.81 -4.82
C LEU A 45 -16.53 4.67 -5.20
N LEU A 46 -16.74 5.66 -6.08
CA LEU A 46 -15.69 6.56 -6.54
C LEU A 46 -15.13 7.39 -5.38
N SER A 47 -15.99 7.85 -4.47
CA SER A 47 -15.58 8.56 -3.26
C SER A 47 -14.71 7.69 -2.35
N LEU A 48 -15.10 6.43 -2.13
CA LEU A 48 -14.30 5.49 -1.33
C LEU A 48 -12.94 5.20 -1.96
N VAL A 49 -12.91 4.95 -3.27
CA VAL A 49 -11.66 4.72 -4.02
C VAL A 49 -10.76 5.96 -3.97
N TYR A 50 -11.34 7.16 -4.08
CA TYR A 50 -10.59 8.41 -3.99
C TYR A 50 -9.93 8.56 -2.62
N VAL A 51 -10.68 8.41 -1.54
CA VAL A 51 -10.14 8.52 -0.17
C VAL A 51 -9.04 7.48 0.07
N TYR A 52 -9.28 6.24 -0.34
CA TYR A 52 -8.27 5.18 -0.27
C TYR A 52 -7.01 5.52 -1.05
N SER A 53 -7.16 6.00 -2.29
CA SER A 53 -6.02 6.38 -3.15
C SER A 53 -5.22 7.52 -2.54
N VAL A 54 -5.88 8.54 -1.98
CA VAL A 54 -5.19 9.64 -1.29
C VAL A 54 -4.42 9.13 -0.07
N MET A 55 -5.01 8.28 0.77
CA MET A 55 -4.32 7.69 1.93
C MET A 55 -3.10 6.86 1.50
N THR A 56 -3.27 5.99 0.50
CA THR A 56 -2.15 5.18 -0.02
C THR A 56 -1.04 6.01 -0.65
N SER A 57 -1.40 7.11 -1.33
CA SER A 57 -0.42 8.04 -1.90
C SER A 57 0.44 8.70 -0.80
N VAL A 58 -0.18 9.15 0.29
CA VAL A 58 0.55 9.73 1.43
C VAL A 58 1.46 8.69 2.08
N MET A 59 0.95 7.47 2.30
CA MET A 59 1.74 6.36 2.84
C MET A 59 2.94 6.01 1.97
N HIS A 60 2.76 5.98 0.64
CA HIS A 60 3.84 5.67 -0.29
C HIS A 60 4.93 6.74 -0.28
N VAL A 61 4.57 8.02 -0.14
CA VAL A 61 5.54 9.11 0.00
C VAL A 61 6.29 9.01 1.33
N ALA A 62 5.58 8.78 2.45
CA ALA A 62 6.20 8.62 3.77
C ALA A 62 7.15 7.40 3.82
N ALA A 63 6.71 6.25 3.30
CA ALA A 63 7.55 5.05 3.23
C ALA A 63 8.80 5.27 2.37
N ARG A 64 8.68 6.04 1.28
CA ARG A 64 9.84 6.37 0.44
C ARG A 64 10.84 7.27 1.16
N GLU A 65 10.36 8.19 2.00
CA GLU A 65 11.22 9.01 2.85
C GLU A 65 11.96 8.14 3.86
N GLU A 66 11.25 7.26 4.58
CA GLU A 66 11.86 6.30 5.52
C GLU A 66 12.91 5.41 4.85
N PHE A 67 12.62 4.86 3.67
CA PHE A 67 13.59 4.05 2.93
C PHE A 67 14.81 4.85 2.47
N SER A 68 14.66 6.13 2.14
CA SER A 68 15.79 6.98 1.75
C SER A 68 16.71 7.30 2.93
N ILE A 69 16.14 7.50 4.12
CA ILE A 69 16.89 7.69 5.37
C ILE A 69 17.64 6.40 5.71
N GLU A 70 16.96 5.25 5.65
CA GLU A 70 17.58 3.96 5.97
C GLU A 70 18.68 3.58 4.97
N ALA A 71 18.48 3.83 3.68
CA ALA A 71 19.50 3.62 2.66
C ALA A 71 20.76 4.49 2.91
N THR A 72 20.56 5.74 3.35
CA THR A 72 21.67 6.64 3.71
C THR A 72 22.41 6.12 4.94
N ARG A 73 21.69 5.63 5.95
CA ARG A 73 22.28 5.04 7.17
C ARG A 73 23.12 3.80 6.84
N LEU A 74 22.56 2.87 6.07
CA LEU A 74 23.26 1.66 5.65
C LEU A 74 24.51 1.99 4.82
N SER A 75 24.42 2.98 3.92
CA SER A 75 25.57 3.42 3.12
C SER A 75 26.68 3.98 4.00
N ALA A 76 26.34 4.76 5.04
CA ALA A 76 27.33 5.26 6.00
C ALA A 76 27.98 4.14 6.83
N GLU A 77 27.20 3.11 7.20
CA GLU A 77 27.74 1.95 7.91
C GLU A 77 28.67 1.10 7.05
N VAL A 78 28.33 0.90 5.78
CA VAL A 78 29.22 0.26 4.80
C VAL A 78 30.51 1.06 4.63
N ALA A 79 30.42 2.38 4.44
CA ALA A 79 31.61 3.23 4.31
C ALA A 79 32.50 3.16 5.57
N ARG A 80 31.91 3.08 6.76
CA ARG A 80 32.66 2.88 8.02
C ARG A 80 33.39 1.54 8.04
N LEU A 81 32.71 0.46 7.63
CA LEU A 81 33.31 -0.88 7.56
C LEU A 81 34.42 -0.95 6.52
N GLU A 82 34.25 -0.31 5.36
CA GLU A 82 35.28 -0.20 4.33
C GLU A 82 36.50 0.55 4.85
N ALA A 83 36.31 1.69 5.53
CA ALA A 83 37.38 2.44 6.15
C ALA A 83 38.13 1.60 7.21
N GLU A 84 37.39 0.84 8.03
CA GLU A 84 37.98 -0.06 9.02
C GLU A 84 38.79 -1.18 8.35
N TYR A 85 38.23 -1.82 7.31
CA TYR A 85 38.93 -2.84 6.54
C TYR A 85 40.22 -2.31 5.90
N LEU A 86 40.15 -1.13 5.27
CA LEU A 86 41.32 -0.45 4.69
C LEU A 86 42.38 -0.16 5.76
N SER A 87 41.96 0.36 6.91
CA SER A 87 42.89 0.65 8.02
C SER A 87 43.59 -0.61 8.52
N ARG A 88 42.87 -1.73 8.68
CA ARG A 88 43.44 -3.01 9.12
C ARG A 88 44.36 -3.61 8.07
N THR A 89 44.00 -3.51 6.79
CA THR A 89 44.81 -4.03 5.67
C THR A 89 46.12 -3.28 5.52
N GLN A 90 46.15 -1.97 5.81
CA GLN A 90 47.40 -1.19 5.80
C GLN A 90 48.45 -1.70 6.79
N PHE A 91 48.05 -2.40 7.86
CA PHE A 91 49.00 -3.02 8.80
C PHE A 91 49.53 -4.37 8.32
N ILE A 92 48.86 -5.02 7.37
CA ILE A 92 49.29 -6.30 6.80
C ILE A 92 50.26 -6.02 5.65
N THR A 93 51.47 -5.60 6.00
CA THR A 93 52.57 -5.39 5.05
C THR A 93 53.51 -6.59 5.03
N GLU A 94 54.33 -6.70 3.97
CA GLU A 94 55.34 -7.77 3.87
C GLU A 94 56.37 -7.68 5.02
N SER A 95 56.65 -6.49 5.53
CA SER A 95 57.48 -6.29 6.73
C SER A 95 56.81 -6.86 7.98
N TYR A 96 55.51 -6.57 8.20
CA TYR A 96 54.75 -7.16 9.31
C TYR A 96 54.73 -8.70 9.26
N ALA A 97 54.61 -9.26 8.05
CA ALA A 97 54.66 -10.71 7.84
C ALA A 97 56.05 -11.30 8.15
N LYS A 98 57.13 -10.64 7.72
CA LYS A 98 58.50 -11.07 8.05
C LYS A 98 58.77 -11.00 9.56
N ASP A 99 58.28 -9.96 10.23
CA ASP A 99 58.42 -9.77 11.68
C ASP A 99 57.68 -10.85 12.49
N HIS A 100 56.59 -11.41 11.95
CA HIS A 100 55.85 -12.52 12.56
C HIS A 100 56.36 -13.92 12.13
N GLY A 101 57.51 -14.00 11.45
CA GLY A 101 58.15 -15.26 11.07
C GLY A 101 57.51 -15.96 9.87
N PHE A 102 56.68 -15.26 9.09
CA PHE A 102 56.14 -15.81 7.85
C PHE A 102 57.22 -15.83 6.75
N VAL A 103 57.27 -16.93 6.01
CA VAL A 103 58.28 -17.19 4.97
C VAL A 103 57.63 -17.13 3.58
N ALA A 104 58.33 -16.58 2.59
CA ALA A 104 57.80 -16.45 1.23
C ALA A 104 57.58 -17.82 0.58
N LEU A 105 56.32 -18.16 0.29
CA LEU A 105 55.94 -19.40 -0.39
C LEU A 105 56.37 -19.38 -1.86
N SER A 106 57.30 -20.27 -2.23
CA SER A 106 57.94 -20.34 -3.55
C SER A 106 57.13 -21.09 -4.62
N GLY A 107 55.97 -21.64 -4.29
CA GLY A 107 55.11 -22.38 -5.21
C GLY A 107 53.64 -22.19 -4.87
N ARG A 108 52.97 -21.27 -5.58
CA ARG A 108 51.54 -21.03 -5.42
C ARG A 108 50.80 -21.81 -6.51
N THR A 109 50.05 -22.83 -6.12
CA THR A 109 49.05 -23.45 -7.00
C THR A 109 47.77 -22.62 -6.90
N PHE A 110 47.52 -21.78 -7.90
CA PHE A 110 46.28 -21.01 -7.96
C PHE A 110 45.14 -21.96 -8.37
N VAL A 111 44.15 -22.12 -7.49
CA VAL A 111 42.92 -22.84 -7.80
C VAL A 111 41.89 -21.80 -8.19
N GLU A 112 41.65 -21.67 -9.49
CA GLU A 112 40.60 -20.80 -10.03
C GLU A 112 39.24 -21.48 -9.81
N LYS A 113 38.32 -20.78 -9.16
CA LYS A 113 36.94 -21.24 -9.01
C LYS A 113 36.25 -21.04 -10.36
N VAL A 114 36.15 -22.11 -11.15
CA VAL A 114 35.38 -22.10 -12.40
C VAL A 114 33.91 -21.89 -12.05
N GLU A 115 33.39 -20.70 -12.33
CA GLU A 115 31.96 -20.41 -12.32
C GLU A 115 31.29 -21.16 -13.49
N SER A 116 31.04 -22.45 -13.29
CA SER A 116 30.12 -23.20 -14.13
C SER A 116 28.73 -23.06 -13.52
N LEU A 117 27.84 -22.34 -14.21
CA LEU A 117 26.41 -22.64 -14.39
C LEU A 117 25.73 -21.44 -15.07
N SER A 118 25.95 -21.27 -16.37
CA SER A 118 24.97 -20.60 -17.22
C SER A 118 23.80 -21.56 -17.44
N VAL A 119 22.82 -21.51 -16.53
CA VAL A 119 21.50 -22.12 -16.79
C VAL A 119 20.79 -21.23 -17.81
N ASN A 120 21.12 -21.43 -19.08
CA ASN A 120 20.32 -20.96 -20.21
C ASN A 120 19.36 -22.09 -20.59
N SER A 121 18.20 -22.15 -19.95
CA SER A 121 17.09 -23.00 -20.41
C SER A 121 16.14 -22.16 -21.25
N ARG A 122 16.01 -22.59 -22.51
CA ARG A 122 15.12 -22.11 -23.58
C ARG A 122 13.68 -21.83 -23.15
#